data_AF-Q65HX3-F1
#
_entry.id   AF-Q65HX3-F1
#
_cell.length_a   1.000
_cell.length_b   1.000
_cell.length_c   1.000
_cell.angle_alpha   90.00
_cell.angle_beta   90.00
_cell.angle_gamma   90.00
#
_symmetry.space_group_name_H-M   'P 1'
#
loop_
_entity.id
_entity.type
_entity.pdbx_description
1 polymer ?
#
loop_
_entity_poly.entity_id
_entity_poly.type
_entity_poly.pdbx_seq_one_letter_code
_entity_poly.pdbx_strand_id
1 'polypeptide(L)'
;MGKSMARAQTEQAGEFLAQTVQTLCDYLNETTLSSLEAEEPGRRDYYRDVLSNLRKLAVYCEEGLAACRIRLQQDPFQEAAAERTLYQVYHRCIEEFFTPKKDTWYEDSRAAYTGKNAICFHEPAPASLKNLMASLETGYQSMREELEYYATDYRMKMVQPRS
;
A
#
# COMPACT_ATOMS: atom_id res chain seq x y z
N MET A 1 9.18 14.53 -27.41
CA MET A 1 8.16 14.67 -26.36
C MET A 1 8.59 13.80 -25.19
N GLY A 2 9.09 14.42 -24.10
CA GLY A 2 9.42 13.67 -22.89
C GLY A 2 8.15 13.07 -22.30
N LYS A 3 8.22 11.85 -21.74
CA LYS A 3 7.10 11.29 -20.98
C LYS A 3 6.71 12.30 -19.88
N SER A 4 5.43 12.62 -19.74
CA SER A 4 4.93 13.39 -18.59
C SER A 4 5.33 12.64 -17.31
N MET A 5 5.79 13.37 -16.30
CA MET A 5 6.21 12.82 -15.01
C MET A 5 5.08 11.99 -14.38
N ALA A 6 3.85 12.50 -14.42
CA ALA A 6 2.66 11.78 -13.96
C ALA A 6 2.43 10.47 -14.72
N ARG A 7 2.73 10.41 -16.02
CA ARG A 7 2.62 9.16 -16.79
C ARG A 7 3.63 8.12 -16.31
N ALA A 8 4.89 8.51 -16.14
CA ALA A 8 5.94 7.59 -15.67
C ALA A 8 5.63 7.08 -14.25
N GLN A 9 5.18 7.94 -13.35
CA GLN A 9 4.79 7.56 -12.00
C GLN A 9 3.52 6.69 -11.98
N THR A 10 2.58 6.89 -12.91
CA THR A 10 1.41 6.01 -13.07
C THR A 10 1.81 4.61 -13.56
N GLU A 11 2.78 4.52 -14.49
CA GLU A 11 3.38 3.25 -14.92
C GLU A 11 4.01 2.52 -13.73
N GLN A 12 4.89 3.21 -12.99
CA GLN A 12 5.60 2.65 -11.84
C GLN A 12 4.65 2.23 -10.71
N ALA A 13 3.67 3.06 -10.36
CA ALA A 13 2.64 2.72 -9.37
C ALA A 13 1.83 1.51 -9.83
N GLY A 14 1.50 1.40 -11.11
CA GLY A 14 0.80 0.24 -11.67
C GLY A 14 1.62 -1.05 -11.53
N GLU A 15 2.91 -1.03 -11.83
CA GLU A 15 3.80 -2.18 -11.66
C GLU A 15 3.92 -2.61 -10.19
N PHE A 16 4.14 -1.64 -9.30
CA PHE A 16 4.18 -1.88 -7.85
C PHE A 16 2.88 -2.50 -7.32
N LEU A 17 1.73 -1.93 -7.70
CA LEU A 17 0.43 -2.43 -7.23
C LEU A 17 0.14 -3.83 -7.78
N ALA A 18 0.53 -4.14 -9.01
CA ALA A 18 0.40 -5.48 -9.56
C ALA A 18 1.19 -6.52 -8.75
N GLN A 19 2.46 -6.22 -8.43
CA GLN A 19 3.28 -7.10 -7.60
C GLN A 19 2.71 -7.25 -6.19
N THR A 20 2.25 -6.15 -5.59
CA THR A 20 1.66 -6.13 -4.25
C THR A 20 0.39 -6.95 -4.17
N VAL A 21 -0.54 -6.79 -5.13
CA VAL A 21 -1.77 -7.59 -5.21
C VAL A 21 -1.43 -9.07 -5.30
N GLN A 22 -0.49 -9.44 -6.17
CA GLN A 22 -0.06 -10.83 -6.31
C GLN A 22 0.45 -11.39 -4.98
N THR A 23 1.40 -10.71 -4.34
CA THR A 23 1.99 -11.14 -3.06
C THR A 23 0.96 -11.24 -1.93
N LEU A 24 0.04 -10.28 -1.80
CA LEU A 24 -1.03 -10.32 -0.80
C LEU A 24 -2.01 -11.46 -1.07
N CYS A 25 -2.44 -11.63 -2.32
CA CYS A 25 -3.40 -12.68 -2.70
C CYS A 25 -2.81 -14.07 -2.50
N ASP A 26 -1.56 -14.30 -2.89
CA ASP A 26 -0.89 -15.59 -2.70
C ASP A 26 -0.86 -15.99 -1.23
N TYR A 27 -0.49 -15.07 -0.34
CA TYR A 27 -0.54 -15.30 1.10
C TYR A 27 -1.97 -15.55 1.61
N LEU A 28 -2.92 -14.71 1.22
CA LEU A 28 -4.30 -14.78 1.71
C LEU A 28 -5.06 -16.02 1.23
N ASN A 29 -4.70 -16.58 0.07
CA ASN A 29 -5.32 -17.77 -0.49
C ASN A 29 -4.96 -19.05 0.27
N GLU A 30 -3.78 -19.09 0.91
CA GLU A 30 -3.32 -20.27 1.65
C GLU A 30 -3.36 -20.09 3.18
N THR A 31 -3.69 -18.90 3.66
CA THR A 31 -3.70 -18.59 5.11
C THR A 31 -5.08 -18.72 5.74
N THR A 32 -5.15 -19.46 6.85
CA THR A 32 -6.36 -19.60 7.69
C THR A 32 -6.09 -19.11 9.11
N LEU A 33 -7.15 -18.83 9.90
CA LEU A 33 -6.97 -18.50 11.32
C LEU A 33 -6.28 -19.63 12.09
N SER A 34 -6.66 -20.88 11.81
CA SER A 34 -6.09 -22.04 12.47
C SER A 34 -4.62 -22.26 12.11
N SER A 35 -4.19 -21.95 10.88
CA SER A 35 -2.76 -22.04 10.53
C SER A 35 -1.93 -20.98 11.24
N LEU A 36 -2.46 -19.75 11.42
CA LEU A 36 -1.77 -18.71 12.19
C LEU A 36 -1.66 -19.07 13.68
N GLU A 37 -2.73 -19.59 14.29
CA GLU A 37 -2.73 -20.06 15.69
C GLU A 37 -1.78 -21.24 15.92
N ALA A 38 -1.62 -22.11 14.92
CA ALA A 38 -0.70 -23.24 14.99
C ALA A 38 0.78 -22.80 14.88
N GLU A 39 1.05 -21.74 14.12
CA GLU A 39 2.40 -21.20 13.94
C GLU A 39 2.86 -20.36 15.14
N GLU A 40 1.98 -19.50 15.66
CA GLU A 40 2.24 -18.68 16.84
C GLU A 40 0.96 -18.60 17.68
N PRO A 41 0.91 -19.20 18.88
CA PRO A 41 -0.23 -19.07 19.78
C PRO A 41 -0.53 -17.60 20.09
N GLY A 42 -1.74 -17.15 19.80
CA GLY A 42 -2.13 -15.76 19.97
C GLY A 42 -3.64 -15.58 20.08
N ARG A 43 -4.11 -14.33 20.17
CA ARG A 43 -5.54 -14.05 20.24
C ARG A 43 -6.17 -14.22 18.86
N ARG A 44 -7.10 -15.17 18.73
CA ARG A 44 -7.84 -15.45 17.50
C ARG A 44 -8.45 -14.20 16.87
N ASP A 45 -9.04 -13.32 17.67
CA ASP A 45 -9.68 -12.10 17.17
C ASP A 45 -8.68 -11.08 16.64
N TYR A 46 -7.48 -11.01 17.22
CA TYR A 46 -6.40 -10.19 16.68
C TYR A 46 -5.96 -10.70 15.30
N TYR A 47 -5.73 -12.00 15.14
CA TYR A 47 -5.41 -12.59 13.83
C TYR A 47 -6.54 -12.40 12.81
N ARG A 48 -7.80 -12.45 13.26
CA ARG A 48 -8.96 -12.14 12.40
C ARG A 48 -8.90 -10.70 11.90
N ASP A 49 -8.57 -9.75 12.77
CA ASP A 49 -8.45 -8.35 12.40
C ASP A 49 -7.26 -8.07 11.48
N VAL A 50 -6.11 -8.72 11.71
CA VAL A 50 -4.96 -8.67 10.80
C VAL A 50 -5.36 -9.14 9.40
N LEU A 51 -5.95 -10.33 9.29
CA LEU A 51 -6.38 -10.87 7.98
C LEU A 51 -7.46 -10.00 7.34
N SER A 52 -8.33 -9.37 8.14
CA SER A 52 -9.32 -8.41 7.66
C SER A 52 -8.65 -7.16 7.05
N ASN A 53 -7.60 -6.63 7.69
CA ASN A 53 -6.87 -5.48 7.17
C ASN A 53 -6.06 -5.82 5.92
N LEU A 54 -5.40 -6.99 5.88
CA LEU A 54 -4.68 -7.45 4.68
C LEU A 54 -5.60 -7.61 3.46
N ARG A 55 -6.81 -8.18 3.64
CA ARG A 55 -7.80 -8.28 2.56
C ARG A 55 -8.24 -6.90 2.07
N LYS A 56 -8.48 -5.98 3.00
CA LYS A 56 -8.86 -4.60 2.65
C LYS A 56 -7.75 -3.88 1.88
N LEU A 57 -6.49 -4.07 2.29
CA LEU A 57 -5.34 -3.53 1.59
C LEU A 57 -5.21 -4.12 0.18
N ALA A 58 -5.40 -5.43 0.02
CA ALA A 58 -5.39 -6.08 -1.29
C ALA A 58 -6.45 -5.49 -2.24
N VAL A 59 -7.67 -5.27 -1.74
CA VAL A 59 -8.74 -4.61 -2.51
C VAL A 59 -8.36 -3.19 -2.93
N TYR A 60 -7.80 -2.40 -2.02
CA TYR A 60 -7.33 -1.04 -2.35
C TYR A 60 -6.25 -1.05 -3.43
N CYS A 61 -5.30 -1.97 -3.33
CA CYS A 61 -4.25 -2.11 -4.34
C CYS A 61 -4.80 -2.55 -5.70
N GLU A 62 -5.80 -3.44 -5.73
CA GLU A 62 -6.45 -3.89 -6.96
C GLU A 62 -7.25 -2.74 -7.63
N GLU A 63 -8.02 -1.98 -6.86
CA GLU A 63 -8.72 -0.79 -7.35
C GLU A 63 -7.73 0.25 -7.90
N GLY A 64 -6.62 0.50 -7.19
CA GLY A 64 -5.57 1.41 -7.62
C GLY A 64 -4.90 0.95 -8.92
N LEU A 65 -4.60 -0.35 -9.03
CA LEU A 65 -4.02 -0.94 -10.23
C LEU A 65 -4.93 -0.77 -11.45
N ALA A 66 -6.23 -1.07 -11.28
CA ALA A 66 -7.22 -0.89 -12.31
C ALA A 66 -7.31 0.58 -12.75
N ALA A 67 -7.30 1.51 -11.79
CA ALA A 67 -7.30 2.94 -12.07
C ALA A 67 -6.06 3.38 -12.87
N CYS A 68 -4.85 2.95 -12.49
CA CYS A 68 -3.62 3.22 -13.22
C CYS A 68 -3.70 2.71 -14.67
N ARG A 69 -4.15 1.47 -14.86
CA ARG A 69 -4.31 0.87 -16.20
C ARG A 69 -5.27 1.70 -17.07
N ILE A 70 -6.42 2.09 -16.52
CA ILE A 70 -7.39 2.93 -17.24
C ILE A 70 -6.75 4.26 -17.63
N ARG A 71 -6.00 4.93 -16.74
CA ARG A 71 -5.35 6.21 -17.05
C ARG A 71 -4.32 6.08 -18.19
N LEU A 72 -3.51 5.03 -18.18
CA LEU A 72 -2.45 4.80 -19.17
C LEU A 72 -2.98 4.46 -20.57
N GLN A 73 -4.20 3.93 -20.65
CA GLN A 73 -4.87 3.63 -21.92
C GLN A 73 -5.57 4.84 -22.56
N GLN A 74 -5.71 5.96 -21.85
CA GLN A 74 -6.38 7.15 -22.39
C GLN A 74 -5.51 7.87 -23.42
N ASP A 75 -6.12 8.26 -24.53
CA ASP A 75 -5.53 9.09 -25.58
C ASP A 75 -6.48 10.25 -25.95
N PRO A 76 -6.08 11.53 -25.77
CA PRO A 76 -4.81 11.97 -25.19
C PRO A 76 -4.73 11.67 -23.68
N PHE A 77 -3.51 11.39 -23.20
CA PHE A 77 -3.23 11.18 -21.79
C PHE A 77 -3.66 12.39 -20.96
N GLN A 78 -4.47 12.18 -19.92
CA GLN A 78 -5.04 13.23 -19.08
C GLN A 78 -4.23 13.39 -17.78
N GLU A 79 -3.26 14.29 -17.80
CA GLU A 79 -2.30 14.49 -16.69
C GLU A 79 -2.99 14.75 -15.34
N ALA A 80 -3.91 15.72 -15.27
CA ALA A 80 -4.63 16.03 -14.03
C ALA A 80 -5.45 14.84 -13.46
N ALA A 81 -5.95 13.96 -14.34
CA ALA A 81 -6.65 12.75 -13.91
C ALA A 81 -5.69 11.70 -13.37
N ALA A 82 -4.50 11.57 -13.96
CA ALA A 82 -3.44 10.70 -13.48
C ALA A 82 -2.90 11.16 -12.11
N GLU A 83 -2.63 12.46 -11.93
CA GLU A 83 -2.23 13.02 -10.63
C GLU A 83 -3.27 12.73 -9.54
N ARG A 84 -4.57 12.84 -9.87
CA ARG A 84 -5.66 12.49 -8.94
C ARG A 84 -5.65 11.01 -8.58
N THR A 85 -5.38 10.13 -9.54
CA THR A 85 -5.24 8.69 -9.29
C THR A 85 -4.04 8.41 -8.39
N LEU A 86 -2.90 9.04 -8.64
CA LEU A 86 -1.69 8.89 -7.81
C LEU A 86 -1.91 9.38 -6.36
N TYR A 87 -2.62 10.50 -6.19
CA TYR A 87 -3.08 10.98 -4.88
C TYR A 87 -3.92 9.92 -4.15
N GLN A 88 -4.86 9.29 -4.84
CA GLN A 88 -5.70 8.24 -4.25
C GLN A 88 -4.90 6.99 -3.89
N VAL A 89 -3.96 6.58 -4.74
CA VAL A 89 -3.05 5.45 -4.47
C VAL A 89 -2.22 5.72 -3.22
N TYR A 90 -1.67 6.92 -3.07
CA TYR A 90 -0.93 7.30 -1.87
C TYR A 90 -1.78 7.10 -0.61
N HIS A 91 -2.95 7.71 -0.53
CA HIS A 91 -3.74 7.70 0.70
C HIS A 91 -4.44 6.37 0.97
N ARG A 92 -4.86 5.62 -0.06
CA ARG A 92 -5.61 4.36 0.12
C ARG A 92 -4.73 3.13 0.20
N CYS A 93 -3.64 3.10 -0.56
CA CYS A 93 -2.75 1.94 -0.60
C CYS A 93 -1.56 2.18 0.32
N ILE A 94 -0.83 3.27 0.09
CA ILE A 94 0.46 3.50 0.75
C ILE A 94 0.28 3.82 2.23
N GLU A 95 -0.50 4.86 2.58
CA GLU A 95 -0.70 5.22 3.98
C GLU A 95 -1.39 4.12 4.79
N GLU A 96 -2.37 3.40 4.22
CA GLU A 96 -3.07 2.33 4.92
C GLU A 96 -2.12 1.16 5.29
N PHE A 97 -1.05 0.92 4.53
CA PHE A 97 -0.05 -0.08 4.90
C PHE A 97 0.73 0.31 6.16
N PHE A 98 1.03 1.59 6.35
CA PHE A 98 1.80 2.06 7.50
C PHE A 98 0.92 2.47 8.70
N THR A 99 -0.34 2.80 8.45
CA THR A 99 -1.32 3.23 9.45
C THR A 99 -2.66 2.54 9.19
N PRO A 100 -2.77 1.23 9.47
CA PRO A 100 -3.99 0.48 9.22
C PRO A 100 -5.14 0.97 10.11
N LYS A 101 -6.37 0.94 9.59
CA LYS A 101 -7.53 1.46 10.35
C LYS A 101 -7.84 0.69 11.64
N LYS A 102 -7.63 -0.63 11.64
CA LYS A 102 -7.64 -1.40 12.89
C LYS A 102 -6.20 -1.44 13.37
N ASP A 103 -5.99 -1.11 14.65
CA ASP A 103 -4.69 -0.99 15.32
C ASP A 103 -4.00 -2.36 15.48
N THR A 104 -3.70 -3.01 14.35
CA THR A 104 -3.15 -4.37 14.27
C THR A 104 -1.65 -4.37 14.07
N TRP A 105 -1.11 -3.34 13.42
CA TRP A 105 0.33 -3.10 13.33
C TRP A 105 0.57 -1.60 13.16
N TYR A 106 1.80 -1.17 13.41
CA TYR A 106 2.22 0.23 13.35
C TYR A 106 3.62 0.35 12.76
N GLU A 107 3.96 1.55 12.33
CA GLU A 107 5.30 1.89 11.86
C GLU A 107 6.18 2.38 13.03
N ASP A 108 7.32 1.72 13.31
CA ASP A 108 8.39 2.27 14.13
C ASP A 108 9.26 3.18 13.26
N SER A 109 9.00 4.49 13.35
CA SER A 109 9.73 5.53 12.60
C SER A 109 11.24 5.54 12.84
N ARG A 110 11.73 4.87 13.89
CA ARG A 110 13.17 4.77 14.19
C ARG A 110 13.85 3.60 13.49
N ALA A 111 13.09 2.68 12.90
CA ALA A 111 13.63 1.48 12.26
C ALA A 111 14.57 1.80 11.09
N ALA A 112 14.32 2.93 10.39
CA ALA A 112 15.18 3.47 9.33
C ALA A 112 16.65 3.67 9.75
N TYR A 113 16.91 3.96 11.04
CA TYR A 113 18.27 4.14 11.56
C TYR A 113 18.98 2.82 11.90
N THR A 114 18.26 1.70 11.89
CA THR A 114 18.77 0.39 12.35
C THR A 114 18.79 -0.67 11.26
N GLY A 115 18.32 -0.35 10.04
CA GLY A 115 18.18 -1.31 8.94
C GLY A 115 17.20 -2.45 9.23
N LYS A 116 16.28 -2.24 10.18
CA LYS A 116 15.21 -3.18 10.51
C LYS A 116 13.94 -2.77 9.77
N ASN A 117 13.04 -3.74 9.61
CA ASN A 117 11.67 -3.49 9.16
C ASN A 117 10.99 -2.53 10.13
N ALA A 118 10.32 -1.52 9.57
CA ALA A 118 9.56 -0.52 10.28
C ALA A 118 8.22 -1.05 10.78
N ILE A 119 7.63 -2.06 10.12
CA ILE A 119 6.34 -2.59 10.56
C ILE A 119 6.48 -3.46 11.81
N CYS A 120 5.79 -3.04 12.88
CA CYS A 120 5.71 -3.71 14.16
C CYS A 120 4.28 -4.14 14.48
N PHE A 121 4.12 -5.31 15.10
CA PHE A 121 2.81 -5.85 15.51
C PHE A 121 2.52 -5.52 16.97
N HIS A 122 1.25 -5.26 17.31
CA HIS A 122 0.84 -4.99 18.70
C HIS A 122 0.81 -6.26 19.56
N GLU A 123 0.58 -7.42 18.95
CA GLU A 123 0.63 -8.73 19.60
C GLU A 123 1.65 -9.65 18.91
N PRO A 124 2.07 -10.77 19.55
CA PRO A 124 2.87 -11.79 18.88
C PRO A 124 2.27 -12.16 17.52
N ALA A 125 3.12 -12.16 16.49
CA ALA A 125 2.73 -12.41 15.12
C ALA A 125 3.49 -13.62 14.56
N PRO A 126 2.82 -14.50 13.79
CA PRO A 126 3.46 -15.60 13.08
C PRO A 126 4.62 -15.15 12.19
N ALA A 127 5.61 -16.02 11.99
CA ALA A 127 6.76 -15.73 11.14
C ALA A 127 6.34 -15.54 9.67
N SER A 128 5.37 -16.32 9.19
CA SER A 128 4.78 -16.18 7.84
C SER A 128 4.23 -14.77 7.60
N LEU A 129 3.51 -14.22 8.58
CA LEU A 129 2.97 -12.87 8.55
C LEU A 129 4.07 -11.80 8.60
N LYS A 130 5.07 -11.98 9.47
CA LYS A 130 6.23 -11.07 9.53
C LYS A 130 7.00 -11.05 8.21
N ASN A 131 7.20 -12.21 7.59
CA ASN A 131 7.88 -12.35 6.31
C ASN A 131 7.09 -11.70 5.16
N LEU A 132 5.75 -11.79 5.19
CA LEU A 132 4.89 -11.07 4.25
C LEU A 132 5.08 -9.56 4.37
N MET A 133 4.96 -9.00 5.58
CA MET A 133 5.08 -7.55 5.75
C MET A 133 6.48 -7.06 5.36
N ALA A 134 7.52 -7.82 5.72
CA ALA A 134 8.90 -7.54 5.35
C ALA A 134 9.12 -7.51 3.83
N SER A 135 8.52 -8.45 3.09
CA SER A 135 8.69 -8.54 1.63
C SER A 135 7.98 -7.41 0.88
N LEU A 136 6.92 -6.85 1.48
CA LEU A 136 6.17 -5.72 0.93
C LEU A 136 6.83 -4.37 1.26
N GLU A 137 7.42 -4.23 2.44
CA GLU A 137 7.81 -2.94 3.03
C GLU A 137 8.70 -2.09 2.11
N THR A 138 9.75 -2.66 1.52
CA THR A 138 10.66 -1.92 0.61
C THR A 138 9.94 -1.29 -0.57
N GLY A 139 8.97 -1.99 -1.16
CA GLY A 139 8.16 -1.45 -2.26
C GLY A 139 7.26 -0.31 -1.79
N TYR A 140 6.62 -0.47 -0.63
CA TYR A 140 5.79 0.57 -0.02
C TYR A 140 6.60 1.82 0.35
N GLN A 141 7.80 1.65 0.92
CA GLN A 141 8.71 2.74 1.25
C GLN A 141 9.08 3.53 -0.01
N SER A 142 9.51 2.81 -1.06
CA SER A 142 9.91 3.42 -2.33
C SER A 142 8.76 4.20 -2.97
N MET A 143 7.53 3.66 -2.92
CA MET A 143 6.35 4.33 -3.48
C MET A 143 5.84 5.48 -2.63
N ARG A 144 6.04 5.44 -1.31
CA ARG A 144 5.78 6.58 -0.45
C ARG A 144 6.65 7.77 -0.83
N GLU A 145 7.94 7.54 -1.05
CA GLU A 145 8.90 8.59 -1.46
C GLU A 145 8.56 9.13 -2.84
N GLU A 146 8.35 8.24 -3.83
CA GLU A 146 8.04 8.64 -5.20
C GLU A 146 6.73 9.46 -5.31
N LEU A 147 5.74 9.13 -4.49
CA LEU A 147 4.42 9.77 -4.53
C LEU A 147 4.25 10.90 -3.50
N GLU A 148 5.29 11.27 -2.74
CA GLU A 148 5.22 12.26 -1.66
C GLU A 148 4.69 13.63 -2.14
N TYR A 149 5.11 14.07 -3.34
CA TYR A 149 4.62 15.31 -3.96
C TYR A 149 3.09 15.34 -4.09
N TYR A 150 2.47 14.20 -4.40
CA TYR A 150 1.01 14.11 -4.50
C TYR A 150 0.35 14.20 -3.12
N ALA A 151 0.99 13.71 -2.07
CA ALA A 151 0.45 13.79 -0.71
C ALA A 151 0.36 15.24 -0.19
N THR A 152 1.41 16.03 -0.43
CA THR A 152 1.59 17.36 0.18
C THR A 152 1.11 18.50 -0.71
N ASP A 153 1.57 18.57 -1.95
CA ASP A 153 1.40 19.73 -2.82
C ASP A 153 0.12 19.65 -3.68
N TYR A 154 -0.24 18.46 -4.15
CA TYR A 154 -1.48 18.27 -4.92
C TYR A 154 -2.74 18.62 -4.10
N ARG A 155 -2.74 18.29 -2.81
CA ARG A 155 -3.83 18.68 -1.89
C ARG A 155 -3.99 20.20 -1.84
N MET A 156 -2.90 20.96 -1.80
CA MET A 156 -2.97 22.43 -1.78
C MET A 156 -3.53 22.99 -3.10
N LYS A 157 -3.17 22.39 -4.23
CA LYS A 157 -3.72 22.76 -5.56
C LYS A 157 -5.22 22.50 -5.69
N MET A 158 -5.75 21.48 -5.03
CA MET A 158 -7.20 21.18 -5.04
C MET A 158 -8.02 22.01 -4.04
N VAL A 159 -7.40 22.56 -2.99
CA VAL A 159 -8.08 23.35 -1.95
C VAL A 159 -8.21 24.83 -2.32
N GLN A 160 -7.44 25.33 -3.30
CA GLN A 160 -7.70 26.66 -3.87
C GLN A 160 -8.85 26.58 -4.89
N PRO A 161 -10.02 27.20 -4.62
CA PRO A 161 -10.98 27.44 -5.68
C PRO A 161 -10.27 28.34 -6.69
N ARG A 162 -10.38 28.03 -7.99
CA ARG A 162 -10.07 29.01 -9.04
C ARG A 162 -10.99 30.20 -8.81
N SER A 163 -10.45 31.26 -8.19
CA SER A 163 -11.07 32.58 -8.10
C SER A 163 -11.12 33.22 -9.48
#